data_AF-A0A936JI49-F1
#
_entry.id   AF-A0A936JI49-F1
#
_cell.length_a   1.000
_cell.length_b   1.000
_cell.length_c   1.000
_cell.angle_alpha   90.00
_cell.angle_beta   90.00
_cell.angle_gamma   90.00
#
_symmetry.space_group_name_H-M   'P 1'
#
loop_
_entity.id
_entity.type
_entity.pdbx_description
1 polymer ?
#
loop_
_entity_poly.entity_id
_entity_poly.type
_entity_poly.pdbx_seq_one_letter_code
_entity_poly.pdbx_strand_id
1 'polypeptide(L)'
;MKNKFSLLALALIACLTVQSCREMGIDPWDKGNGGGNPTDSTKNTLPIEKLVGTKWRLTSIESTSLSSQQQIQPIAKEQLITIGFETPTRVSGMNICNSYGASLRSSKPGEMKFSDIIFTEAFCGNGLPDAEYLMGLRGAAAYTATDKELRISYTPEVSIPEVVSRTLVFAPLTGTGGNPGDELDLRVKQLTGHTYTLYSYVNAGIEEVQNNAQNCTITFYPSAQGKGSATILADCNKGTADLTFSADYQSMKLDNIALTKMACQNQDVANRYVDFLRNTGRFEYSDYGTTLTIWTSLSTFAESKMVLKVTVPTDPILATIDIQDTPATGVPVSTYPMMYLENPQFDGKNIIFDFKYGGQTDDFRISAYSLFEFDRSMPPVVAVDLVTDGTPNPMNSLTEGKAILLLDGIRKRITTTTPGQAKMKVILRWQGKEMGQVDVAV
;
A
#
# COMPACT_ATOMS: atom_id res chain seq x y z
N MET A 1 47.88 -0.18 -29.84
CA MET A 1 46.44 -0.54 -29.78
C MET A 1 45.95 -1.03 -28.41
N LYS A 2 46.83 -1.40 -27.44
CA LYS A 2 46.40 -1.88 -26.11
C LYS A 2 45.91 -0.79 -25.13
N ASN A 3 46.37 0.46 -25.26
CA ASN A 3 46.01 1.52 -24.28
C ASN A 3 44.67 2.21 -24.52
N LYS A 4 44.05 2.06 -25.71
CA LYS A 4 42.74 2.67 -26.00
C LYS A 4 41.56 1.79 -25.54
N PHE A 5 41.76 0.47 -25.44
CA PHE A 5 40.73 -0.44 -24.93
C PHE A 5 40.57 -0.37 -23.41
N SER A 6 41.64 -0.08 -22.66
CA SER A 6 41.58 0.01 -21.20
C SER A 6 40.81 1.26 -20.73
N LEU A 7 40.88 2.37 -21.46
CA LEU A 7 40.16 3.60 -21.14
C LEU A 7 38.66 3.52 -21.47
N LEU A 8 38.28 2.79 -22.54
CA LEU A 8 36.88 2.57 -22.87
C LEU A 8 36.18 1.62 -21.88
N ALA A 9 36.90 0.60 -21.39
CA ALA A 9 36.41 -0.33 -20.37
C ALA A 9 36.21 0.37 -19.00
N LEU A 10 37.12 1.27 -18.62
CA LEU A 10 36.98 2.07 -17.39
C LEU A 10 35.85 3.10 -17.47
N ALA A 11 35.59 3.69 -18.65
CA ALA A 11 34.47 4.61 -18.85
C ALA A 11 33.11 3.91 -18.84
N LEU A 12 33.02 2.67 -19.36
CA LEU A 12 31.79 1.87 -19.34
C LEU A 12 31.44 1.38 -17.92
N ILE A 13 32.45 1.03 -17.10
CA ILE A 13 32.23 0.65 -15.69
C ILE A 13 31.77 1.87 -14.87
N ALA A 14 32.33 3.05 -15.13
CA ALA A 14 31.88 4.29 -14.47
C ALA A 14 30.45 4.68 -14.86
N CYS A 15 30.05 4.54 -16.13
CA CYS A 15 28.66 4.83 -16.56
C CYS A 15 27.63 3.83 -15.98
N LEU A 16 28.00 2.54 -15.82
CA LEU A 16 27.11 1.53 -15.22
C LEU A 16 26.97 1.71 -13.69
N THR A 17 27.96 2.30 -13.02
CA THR A 17 27.85 2.65 -11.59
C THR A 17 27.04 3.91 -11.31
N VAL A 18 26.83 4.79 -12.30
CA VAL A 18 26.03 6.02 -12.13
C VAL A 18 24.55 5.78 -12.48
N GLN A 19 24.24 4.81 -13.34
CA GLN A 19 22.85 4.44 -13.64
C GLN A 19 22.21 3.56 -12.56
N SER A 20 22.99 2.76 -11.82
CA SER A 20 22.46 1.93 -10.72
C SER A 20 22.22 2.69 -9.41
N CYS A 21 22.68 3.94 -9.29
CA CYS A 21 22.46 4.79 -8.11
C CYS A 21 21.26 5.75 -8.26
N ARG A 22 20.40 5.59 -9.28
CA ARG A 22 19.18 6.39 -9.44
C ARG A 22 17.86 5.63 -9.19
N GLU A 23 17.90 4.35 -8.85
CA GLU A 23 16.69 3.54 -8.58
C GLU A 23 16.54 3.02 -7.15
N MET A 24 17.38 3.50 -6.22
CA MET A 24 17.14 3.31 -4.79
C MET A 24 17.08 4.67 -4.10
N GLY A 25 15.89 5.06 -3.67
CA GLY A 25 15.67 6.24 -2.82
C GLY A 25 16.18 6.06 -1.39
N ILE A 26 17.30 5.36 -1.17
CA ILE A 26 17.95 5.16 0.13
C ILE A 26 19.47 5.04 -0.11
N ASP A 27 20.24 5.92 0.53
CA ASP A 27 21.71 5.82 0.63
C ASP A 27 22.07 4.64 1.56
N PRO A 28 22.79 3.60 1.10
CA PRO A 28 23.16 2.46 1.93
C PRO A 28 24.24 2.79 2.99
N TRP A 29 24.74 4.03 3.04
CA TRP A 29 25.75 4.49 4.00
C TRP A 29 25.25 5.47 5.04
N ASP A 30 23.94 5.63 5.22
CA ASP A 30 23.39 6.45 6.30
C ASP A 30 23.59 5.76 7.67
N LYS A 31 24.84 5.82 8.15
CA LYS A 31 25.14 5.69 9.57
C LYS A 31 24.64 6.97 10.20
N GLY A 32 23.52 6.88 10.91
CA GLY A 32 23.01 7.95 11.76
C GLY A 32 24.15 8.57 12.58
N ASN A 33 24.65 9.71 12.10
CA ASN A 33 25.66 10.49 12.76
C ASN A 33 25.15 11.92 12.80
N GLY A 34 24.83 12.36 14.01
CA GLY A 34 24.36 13.69 14.31
C GLY A 34 25.34 14.76 13.82
N GLY A 35 24.78 15.84 13.28
CA GLY A 35 25.56 17.00 12.83
C GLY A 35 24.95 17.82 11.69
N GLY A 36 23.68 17.62 11.33
CA GLY A 36 22.98 18.44 10.33
C GLY A 36 22.15 19.54 10.99
N ASN A 37 22.25 20.77 10.45
CA ASN A 37 21.55 21.97 10.90
C ASN A 37 20.02 21.76 11.05
N PRO A 38 19.33 22.21 12.13
CA PRO A 38 17.98 21.75 12.51
C PRO A 38 16.81 22.20 11.61
N THR A 39 17.06 22.77 10.44
CA THR A 39 16.04 23.48 9.65
C THR A 39 15.66 22.82 8.32
N ASP A 40 16.12 21.60 8.04
CA ASP A 40 15.73 20.87 6.82
C ASP A 40 15.01 19.56 7.16
N SER A 41 13.75 19.67 7.59
CA SER A 41 12.92 18.57 8.07
C SER A 41 12.35 17.66 6.98
N THR A 42 12.66 17.93 5.70
CA THR A 42 12.13 17.14 4.57
C THR A 42 12.99 15.93 4.20
N LYS A 43 14.27 15.91 4.59
CA LYS A 43 15.19 14.78 4.28
C LYS A 43 14.99 13.54 5.15
N ASN A 44 14.37 13.67 6.33
CA ASN A 44 14.26 12.59 7.31
C ASN A 44 12.80 12.19 7.62
N THR A 45 11.84 12.58 6.79
CA THR A 45 10.44 12.17 7.00
C THR A 45 10.19 10.76 6.47
N LEU A 46 9.52 9.93 7.26
CA LEU A 46 8.97 8.67 6.78
C LEU A 46 7.98 8.94 5.64
N PRO A 47 8.02 8.17 4.54
CA PRO A 47 7.04 8.29 3.47
C PRO A 47 5.70 7.65 3.88
N ILE A 48 4.59 7.99 3.21
CA ILE A 48 3.23 7.56 3.60
C ILE A 48 3.12 6.04 3.67
N GLU A 49 3.82 5.33 2.79
CA GLU A 49 3.84 3.87 2.71
C GLU A 49 4.35 3.24 4.00
N LYS A 50 5.24 3.94 4.73
CA LYS A 50 5.75 3.52 6.04
C LYS A 50 4.82 3.89 7.20
N LEU A 51 3.88 4.80 6.96
CA LEU A 51 2.82 5.12 7.93
C LEU A 51 1.63 4.18 7.78
N VAL A 52 1.42 3.56 6.63
CA VAL A 52 0.36 2.56 6.45
C VAL A 52 0.48 1.48 7.53
N GLY A 53 -0.64 1.23 8.20
CA GLY A 53 -0.71 0.29 9.30
C GLY A 53 -0.37 0.88 10.67
N THR A 54 -0.09 2.18 10.78
CA THR A 54 0.20 2.82 12.06
C THR A 54 -0.99 3.65 12.55
N LYS A 55 -1.12 3.77 13.88
CA LYS A 55 -2.10 4.64 14.54
C LYS A 55 -1.38 5.66 15.41
N TRP A 56 -1.90 6.87 15.42
CA TRP A 56 -1.31 8.02 16.07
C TRP A 56 -2.36 8.71 16.91
N ARG A 57 -1.99 9.13 18.12
CA ARG A 57 -2.84 9.92 19.02
C ARG A 57 -2.35 11.36 19.02
N LEU A 58 -3.28 12.29 18.84
CA LEU A 58 -2.99 13.72 18.96
C LEU A 58 -2.58 14.04 20.41
N THR A 59 -1.43 14.65 20.57
CA THR A 59 -0.88 15.04 21.89
C THR A 59 -0.93 16.55 22.10
N SER A 60 -0.78 17.33 21.04
CA SER A 60 -0.83 18.78 21.11
C SER A 60 -1.15 19.42 19.76
N ILE A 61 -1.67 20.64 19.82
CA ILE A 61 -1.80 21.55 18.68
C ILE A 61 -0.85 22.71 18.93
N GLU A 62 0.11 22.90 18.04
CA GLU A 62 1.07 24.00 18.11
C GLU A 62 0.67 25.09 17.14
N SER A 63 0.84 26.35 17.54
CA SER A 63 0.63 27.51 16.69
C SER A 63 1.79 28.48 16.83
N THR A 64 2.28 28.98 15.70
CA THR A 64 3.33 30.01 15.67
C THR A 64 2.73 31.34 15.28
N SER A 65 2.97 32.37 16.08
CA SER A 65 2.52 33.72 15.77
C SER A 65 3.51 34.51 14.91
N LEU A 66 3.09 35.65 14.35
CA LEU A 66 3.96 36.58 13.62
C LEU A 66 5.13 37.09 14.48
N SER A 67 4.95 37.13 15.80
CA SER A 67 6.02 37.48 16.75
C SER A 67 7.02 36.34 17.01
N SER A 68 6.90 35.22 16.29
CA SER A 68 7.62 33.96 16.52
C SER A 68 7.41 33.34 17.91
N GLN A 69 6.40 33.80 18.66
CA GLN A 69 5.96 33.11 19.87
C GLN A 69 5.20 31.84 19.49
N GLN A 70 5.68 30.71 20.00
CA GLN A 70 5.06 29.41 19.86
C GLN A 70 4.10 29.18 21.03
N GLN A 71 2.85 28.87 20.72
CA GLN A 71 1.84 28.47 21.69
C GLN A 71 1.55 26.99 21.49
N ILE A 72 1.54 26.24 22.60
CA ILE A 72 1.29 24.79 22.62
C ILE A 72 0.00 24.55 23.40
N GLN A 73 -1.00 23.99 22.73
CA GLN A 73 -2.22 23.51 23.34
C GLN A 73 -2.12 21.99 23.55
N PRO A 74 -1.86 21.50 24.79
CA PRO A 74 -1.85 20.07 25.06
C PRO A 74 -3.27 19.49 24.98
N ILE A 75 -3.37 18.26 24.47
CA ILE A 75 -4.62 17.48 24.44
C ILE A 75 -4.67 16.57 25.66
N ALA A 76 -5.79 16.61 26.38
CA ALA A 76 -5.99 15.78 27.56
C ALA A 76 -6.03 14.29 27.17
N LYS A 77 -5.46 13.40 27.99
CA LYS A 77 -5.35 11.97 27.65
C LYS A 77 -6.70 11.28 27.50
N GLU A 78 -7.73 11.84 28.11
CA GLU A 78 -9.12 11.39 28.09
C GLU A 78 -9.82 11.78 26.77
N GLN A 79 -9.29 12.76 26.04
CA GLN A 79 -9.79 13.17 24.73
C GLN A 79 -9.13 12.31 23.64
N LEU A 80 -9.82 11.24 23.25
CA LEU A 80 -9.31 10.33 22.24
C LEU A 80 -9.44 10.93 20.84
N ILE A 81 -8.37 11.58 20.38
CA ILE A 81 -8.24 12.06 19.00
C ILE A 81 -7.12 11.28 18.32
N THR A 82 -7.44 10.57 17.24
CA THR A 82 -6.55 9.62 16.58
C THR A 82 -6.62 9.72 15.07
N ILE A 83 -5.51 9.36 14.42
CA ILE A 83 -5.43 9.10 12.98
C ILE A 83 -4.74 7.76 12.74
N GLY A 84 -5.36 6.91 11.95
CA GLY A 84 -4.86 5.63 11.47
C GLY A 84 -4.70 5.67 9.97
N PHE A 85 -3.54 5.22 9.48
CA PHE A 85 -3.27 5.10 8.06
C PHE A 85 -3.67 3.70 7.61
N GLU A 86 -4.84 3.58 6.99
CA GLU A 86 -5.38 2.28 6.57
C GLU A 86 -4.71 1.79 5.29
N THR A 87 -4.54 2.71 4.34
CA THR A 87 -3.88 2.51 3.05
C THR A 87 -3.09 3.78 2.70
N PRO A 88 -2.28 3.78 1.63
CA PRO A 88 -1.59 5.00 1.19
C PRO A 88 -2.54 6.14 0.80
N THR A 89 -3.80 5.80 0.52
CA THR A 89 -4.82 6.72 0.01
C THR A 89 -6.00 6.90 0.94
N ARG A 90 -5.96 6.30 2.14
CA ARG A 90 -7.08 6.34 3.08
C ARG A 90 -6.61 6.39 4.52
N VAL A 91 -7.24 7.28 5.29
CA VAL A 91 -7.10 7.33 6.74
C VAL A 91 -8.46 7.15 7.42
N SER A 92 -8.41 6.67 8.65
CA SER A 92 -9.56 6.62 9.54
C SER A 92 -9.15 7.07 10.93
N GLY A 93 -10.10 7.39 11.80
CA GLY A 93 -9.75 7.75 13.15
C GLY A 93 -10.94 8.05 14.03
N MET A 94 -10.63 8.49 15.24
CA MET A 94 -11.61 8.96 16.22
C MET A 94 -11.30 10.41 16.54
N ASN A 95 -12.34 11.21 16.67
CA ASN A 95 -12.27 12.57 17.15
C ASN A 95 -13.24 12.71 18.32
N ILE A 96 -12.68 12.57 19.53
CA ILE A 96 -13.40 12.50 20.80
C ILE A 96 -14.36 11.31 20.84
N CYS A 97 -15.61 11.49 20.40
CA CYS A 97 -16.60 10.41 20.35
C CYS A 97 -17.13 10.13 18.94
N ASN A 98 -16.63 10.86 17.93
CA ASN A 98 -17.01 10.67 16.53
C ASN A 98 -15.94 9.88 15.77
N SER A 99 -16.37 8.84 15.06
CA SER A 99 -15.49 8.17 14.10
C SER A 99 -15.48 8.94 12.78
N TYR A 100 -14.34 8.97 12.09
CA TYR A 100 -14.23 9.57 10.77
C TYR A 100 -13.38 8.73 9.82
N GLY A 101 -13.56 8.98 8.52
CA GLY A 101 -12.71 8.49 7.45
C GLY A 101 -12.42 9.60 6.44
N ALA A 102 -11.27 9.53 5.78
CA ALA A 102 -10.88 10.48 4.75
C ALA A 102 -10.01 9.84 3.66
N SER A 103 -10.08 10.40 2.46
CA SER A 103 -9.13 10.14 1.39
C SER A 103 -7.82 10.87 1.70
N LEU A 104 -6.69 10.24 1.37
CA LEU A 104 -5.34 10.77 1.52
C LEU A 104 -4.67 10.86 0.15
N ARG A 105 -4.00 11.98 -0.11
CA ARG A 105 -3.13 12.16 -1.28
C ARG A 105 -1.78 12.70 -0.83
N SER A 106 -0.72 12.09 -1.34
CA SER A 106 0.67 12.50 -1.13
C SER A 106 1.42 12.31 -2.45
N SER A 107 1.88 13.40 -3.04
CA SER A 107 2.63 13.34 -4.31
C SER A 107 4.12 13.02 -4.11
N LYS A 108 4.63 13.24 -2.89
CA LYS A 108 6.01 12.97 -2.48
C LYS A 108 6.12 13.00 -0.95
N PRO A 109 7.19 12.42 -0.36
CA PRO A 109 7.44 12.52 1.08
C PRO A 109 7.41 13.96 1.57
N GLY A 110 6.74 14.18 2.70
CA GLY A 110 6.54 15.50 3.30
C GLY A 110 5.32 16.27 2.82
N GLU A 111 4.61 15.83 1.78
CA GLU A 111 3.32 16.43 1.36
C GLU A 111 2.14 15.54 1.76
N MET A 112 1.08 16.13 2.31
CA MET A 112 -0.11 15.40 2.74
C MET A 112 -1.35 16.25 2.58
N LYS A 113 -2.35 15.73 1.87
CA LYS A 113 -3.65 16.37 1.68
C LYS A 113 -4.76 15.37 1.95
N PHE A 114 -5.75 15.81 2.72
CA PHE A 114 -6.95 15.04 2.99
C PHE A 114 -8.13 15.56 2.16
N SER A 115 -8.97 14.65 1.67
CA SER A 115 -10.24 14.98 1.02
C SER A 115 -11.35 14.04 1.49
N ASP A 116 -12.60 14.35 1.16
CA ASP A 116 -13.74 13.48 1.42
C ASP A 116 -13.85 13.04 2.89
N ILE A 117 -13.60 13.99 3.81
CA ILE A 117 -13.66 13.73 5.24
C ILE A 117 -15.14 13.53 5.64
N ILE A 118 -15.48 12.30 5.99
CA ILE A 118 -16.82 11.89 6.44
C ILE A 118 -16.71 11.47 7.91
N PHE A 119 -17.61 11.95 8.75
CA PHE A 119 -17.61 11.69 10.19
C PHE A 119 -19.03 11.48 10.73
N THR A 120 -19.13 10.81 11.87
CA THR A 120 -20.40 10.71 12.62
C THR A 120 -20.69 12.01 13.37
N GLU A 121 -21.95 12.32 13.64
CA GLU A 121 -22.35 13.58 14.30
C GLU A 121 -22.95 13.34 15.71
N ALA A 122 -22.25 12.60 16.55
CA ALA A 122 -22.58 12.46 17.96
C ALA A 122 -22.14 13.71 18.75
N PHE A 123 -22.95 14.12 19.73
CA PHE A 123 -22.64 15.25 20.61
C PHE A 123 -21.70 14.82 21.74
N CYS A 124 -20.43 15.25 21.69
CA CYS A 124 -19.36 14.81 22.61
C CYS A 124 -18.97 15.83 23.71
N GLY A 125 -19.69 16.95 23.86
CA GLY A 125 -19.35 18.03 24.81
C GLY A 125 -18.63 19.22 24.16
N ASN A 126 -17.76 19.92 24.92
CA ASN A 126 -17.13 21.19 24.48
C ASN A 126 -16.13 20.98 23.32
N GLY A 127 -16.59 21.23 22.09
CA GLY A 127 -15.93 20.89 20.81
C GLY A 127 -14.77 21.78 20.33
N LEU A 128 -13.97 22.37 21.22
CA LEU A 128 -12.82 23.21 20.79
C LEU A 128 -11.68 22.39 20.14
N PRO A 129 -11.20 21.27 20.73
CA PRO A 129 -10.19 20.43 20.06
C PRO A 129 -10.74 19.70 18.83
N ASP A 130 -12.03 19.37 18.84
CA ASP A 130 -12.73 18.68 17.75
C ASP A 130 -12.73 19.51 16.46
N ALA A 131 -13.22 20.75 16.54
CA ALA A 131 -13.26 21.65 15.40
C ALA A 131 -11.86 21.98 14.86
N GLU A 132 -10.91 22.26 15.75
CA GLU A 132 -9.53 22.58 15.36
C GLU A 132 -8.83 21.40 14.68
N TYR A 133 -9.05 20.18 15.16
CA TYR A 133 -8.52 18.98 14.55
C TYR A 133 -9.04 18.78 13.12
N LEU A 134 -10.35 18.89 12.90
CA LEU A 134 -10.94 18.74 11.56
C LEU A 134 -10.49 19.85 10.60
N MET A 135 -10.36 21.09 11.09
CA MET A 135 -9.75 22.16 10.29
C MET A 135 -8.29 21.84 9.95
N GLY A 136 -7.54 21.26 10.89
CA GLY A 136 -6.17 20.83 10.68
C GLY A 136 -6.05 19.78 9.57
N LEU A 137 -6.96 18.80 9.52
CA LEU A 137 -7.00 17.82 8.44
C LEU A 137 -7.37 18.47 7.09
N ARG A 138 -8.36 19.37 7.06
CA ARG A 138 -8.77 20.06 5.81
C ARG A 138 -7.68 20.97 5.25
N GLY A 139 -6.98 21.69 6.11
CA GLY A 139 -5.92 22.64 5.75
C GLY A 139 -4.53 22.01 5.64
N ALA A 140 -4.40 20.70 5.83
CA ALA A 140 -3.12 20.01 5.79
C ALA A 140 -2.44 20.18 4.43
N ALA A 141 -1.16 20.53 4.46
CA ALA A 141 -0.35 20.69 3.26
C ALA A 141 0.96 19.91 3.34
N ALA A 142 1.53 19.79 4.54
CA ALA A 142 2.82 19.15 4.76
C ALA A 142 2.81 18.31 6.04
N TYR A 143 3.71 17.35 6.10
CA TYR A 143 3.94 16.56 7.30
C TYR A 143 5.41 16.23 7.49
N THR A 144 5.75 15.88 8.72
CA THR A 144 7.01 15.22 9.06
C THR A 144 6.70 14.04 9.97
N ALA A 145 7.24 12.87 9.68
CA ALA A 145 7.04 11.69 10.50
C ALA A 145 8.34 10.96 10.80
N THR A 146 8.44 10.45 12.03
CA THR A 146 9.51 9.58 12.52
C THR A 146 8.88 8.32 13.13
N ASP A 147 9.68 7.44 13.72
CA ASP A 147 9.19 6.30 14.51
C ASP A 147 8.45 6.73 15.80
N LYS A 148 8.64 7.97 16.26
CA LYS A 148 8.19 8.45 17.58
C LYS A 148 7.21 9.62 17.53
N GLU A 149 7.12 10.31 16.40
CA GLU A 149 6.29 11.52 16.28
C GLU A 149 5.84 11.73 14.85
N LEU A 150 4.57 12.10 14.70
CA LEU A 150 3.98 12.59 13.46
C LEU A 150 3.56 14.05 13.69
N ARG A 151 3.93 14.94 12.77
CA ARG A 151 3.55 16.35 12.78
C ARG A 151 2.89 16.68 11.45
N ILE A 152 1.66 17.21 11.48
CA ILE A 152 0.92 17.63 10.28
C ILE A 152 0.78 19.15 10.33
N SER A 153 1.41 19.82 9.38
CA SER A 153 1.36 21.28 9.23
C SER A 153 0.21 21.69 8.33
N TYR A 154 -0.57 22.66 8.78
CA TYR A 154 -1.74 23.15 8.09
C TYR A 154 -1.85 24.67 8.15
N THR A 155 -2.54 25.21 7.16
CA THR A 155 -2.96 26.60 7.13
C THR A 155 -4.44 26.66 7.50
N PRO A 156 -4.84 27.32 8.59
CA PRO A 156 -6.26 27.45 8.93
C PRO A 156 -7.00 28.26 7.86
N GLU A 157 -8.23 27.85 7.53
CA GLU A 157 -9.08 28.54 6.53
C GLU A 157 -9.45 29.97 6.96
N VAL A 158 -9.52 30.20 8.28
CA VAL A 158 -9.74 31.52 8.86
C VAL A 158 -8.38 32.10 9.21
N SER A 159 -7.95 33.10 8.46
CA SER A 159 -6.74 33.86 8.75
C SER A 159 -6.95 34.72 10.00
N ILE A 160 -6.47 34.23 11.14
CA ILE A 160 -6.27 35.09 12.30
C ILE A 160 -4.99 35.88 11.98
N PRO A 161 -4.99 37.23 11.97
CA PRO A 161 -3.86 38.05 11.52
C PRO A 161 -2.54 37.74 12.22
N GLU A 162 -2.59 37.10 13.39
CA GLU A 162 -1.45 36.81 14.24
C GLU A 162 -0.84 35.43 14.06
N VAL A 163 -1.48 34.45 13.39
CA VAL A 163 -0.99 33.05 13.30
C VAL A 163 -0.49 32.73 11.89
N VAL A 164 0.78 32.35 11.78
CA VAL A 164 1.45 32.07 10.49
C VAL A 164 1.48 30.59 10.12
N SER A 165 1.42 29.70 11.11
CA SER A 165 1.35 28.25 10.89
C SER A 165 0.75 27.53 12.09
N ARG A 166 0.11 26.40 11.84
CA ARG A 166 -0.34 25.47 12.87
C ARG A 166 0.12 24.05 12.57
N THR A 167 0.33 23.27 13.62
CA THR A 167 0.82 21.90 13.53
C THR A 167 0.06 21.01 14.50
N LEU A 168 -0.56 19.95 13.96
CA LEU A 168 -1.07 18.84 14.76
C LEU A 168 0.10 17.92 15.10
N VAL A 169 0.34 17.66 16.38
CA VAL A 169 1.44 16.80 16.85
C VAL A 169 0.87 15.54 17.45
N PHE A 170 1.39 14.40 17.02
CA PHE A 170 0.92 13.08 17.42
C PHE A 170 2.06 12.21 17.91
N ALA A 171 1.74 11.35 18.88
CA ALA A 171 2.59 10.23 19.28
C ALA A 171 2.01 8.91 18.76
N PRO A 172 2.85 7.89 18.50
CA PRO A 172 2.39 6.55 18.17
C PRO A 172 1.42 6.04 19.24
N LEU A 173 0.27 5.56 18.80
CA LEU A 173 -0.68 4.90 19.67
C LEU A 173 -0.28 3.43 19.80
N THR A 174 0.63 3.14 20.73
CA THR A 174 0.96 1.77 21.14
C THR A 174 -0.10 1.29 22.14
N GLY A 175 -0.68 0.10 21.91
CA GLY A 175 -1.85 -0.39 22.65
C GLY A 175 -1.64 -0.46 24.17
N THR A 176 -2.70 -0.04 24.90
CA THR A 176 -3.11 -0.32 26.31
C THR A 176 -3.79 0.89 27.00
N GLY A 177 -4.21 1.93 26.26
CA GLY A 177 -4.86 3.10 26.87
C GLY A 177 -6.17 3.54 26.23
N GLY A 178 -7.28 2.86 26.54
CA GLY A 178 -8.66 3.40 26.48
C GLY A 178 -9.58 2.74 25.45
N ASN A 179 -10.28 1.67 25.84
CA ASN A 179 -11.10 0.75 25.01
C ASN A 179 -12.29 1.39 24.27
N PRO A 180 -12.68 0.89 23.08
CA PRO A 180 -13.36 -0.41 22.96
C PRO A 180 -12.73 -1.37 21.94
N GLY A 181 -11.98 -2.35 22.44
CA GLY A 181 -11.77 -3.66 21.80
C GLY A 181 -10.41 -3.87 21.15
N ASP A 182 -9.35 -3.97 21.96
CA ASP A 182 -8.08 -4.68 21.69
C ASP A 182 -7.68 -4.78 20.21
N GLU A 183 -7.52 -3.63 19.57
CA GLU A 183 -7.32 -3.60 18.15
C GLU A 183 -5.85 -3.85 17.83
N LEU A 184 -5.58 -4.98 17.18
CA LEU A 184 -4.28 -5.37 16.68
C LEU A 184 -3.65 -4.22 15.86
N ASP A 185 -2.35 -3.95 16.05
CA ASP A 185 -1.61 -3.01 15.20
C ASP A 185 -1.85 -3.35 13.72
N LEU A 186 -2.21 -2.36 12.90
CA LEU A 186 -2.64 -2.63 11.52
C LEU A 186 -1.51 -3.27 10.69
N ARG A 187 -0.22 -3.03 11.03
CA ARG A 187 0.92 -3.77 10.45
C ARG A 187 0.75 -5.26 10.68
N VAL A 188 0.37 -5.65 11.89
CA VAL A 188 0.11 -7.06 12.21
C VAL A 188 -1.20 -7.54 11.58
N LYS A 189 -2.22 -6.67 11.45
CA LYS A 189 -3.46 -7.08 10.76
C LYS A 189 -3.20 -7.45 9.31
N GLN A 190 -2.27 -6.76 8.64
CA GLN A 190 -1.85 -7.08 7.27
C GLN A 190 -1.26 -8.49 7.14
N LEU A 191 -0.77 -9.12 8.21
CA LEU A 191 -0.38 -10.55 8.16
C LEU A 191 -1.59 -11.47 7.95
N THR A 192 -2.77 -11.04 8.40
CA THR A 192 -3.98 -11.88 8.40
C THR A 192 -4.54 -11.99 7.00
N GLY A 193 -4.77 -13.22 6.54
CA GLY A 193 -5.38 -13.47 5.22
C GLY A 193 -4.39 -13.49 4.06
N HIS A 194 -3.09 -13.34 4.33
CA HIS A 194 -2.04 -13.49 3.33
C HIS A 194 -1.19 -14.74 3.61
N THR A 195 -0.94 -15.50 2.55
CA THR A 195 0.11 -16.52 2.53
C THR A 195 1.31 -15.90 1.85
N TYR A 196 2.50 -16.06 2.42
CA TYR A 196 3.74 -15.56 1.85
C TYR A 196 4.63 -16.72 1.41
N THR A 197 5.22 -16.61 0.23
CA THR A 197 6.18 -17.55 -0.34
C THR A 197 7.60 -17.00 -0.20
N LEU A 198 8.56 -17.88 0.12
CA LEU A 198 9.99 -17.58 0.11
C LEU A 198 10.44 -17.09 -1.28
N TYR A 199 10.98 -15.87 -1.31
CA TYR A 199 11.51 -15.26 -2.52
C TYR A 199 13.04 -15.27 -2.52
N SER A 200 13.68 -14.75 -1.47
CA SER A 200 15.14 -14.62 -1.41
C SER A 200 15.66 -14.62 0.02
N TYR A 201 16.98 -14.86 0.14
CA TYR A 201 17.76 -14.54 1.33
C TYR A 201 18.75 -13.44 1.00
N VAL A 202 19.07 -12.60 1.97
CA VAL A 202 20.16 -11.63 1.83
C VAL A 202 21.30 -12.02 2.77
N ASN A 203 22.45 -12.28 2.18
CA ASN A 203 23.67 -12.70 2.87
C ASN A 203 24.76 -11.67 2.64
N ALA A 204 25.24 -11.02 3.71
CA ALA A 204 26.23 -9.95 3.64
C ALA A 204 25.92 -8.85 2.60
N GLY A 205 24.63 -8.55 2.36
CA GLY A 205 24.17 -7.54 1.40
C GLY A 205 23.96 -8.05 -0.03
N ILE A 206 24.24 -9.32 -0.31
CA ILE A 206 23.96 -9.96 -1.60
C ILE A 206 22.62 -10.69 -1.50
N GLU A 207 21.71 -10.40 -2.42
CA GLU A 207 20.41 -11.06 -2.50
C GLU A 207 20.47 -12.32 -3.36
N GLU A 208 20.08 -13.45 -2.76
CA GLU A 208 20.05 -14.79 -3.36
C GLU A 208 18.59 -15.20 -3.62
N VAL A 209 18.11 -14.96 -4.84
CA VAL A 209 16.76 -15.36 -5.27
C VAL A 209 16.63 -16.89 -5.32
N GLN A 210 15.54 -17.42 -4.76
CA GLN A 210 15.29 -18.85 -4.65
C GLN A 210 14.37 -19.36 -5.77
N ASN A 211 14.94 -20.08 -6.74
CA ASN A 211 14.20 -20.53 -7.92
C ASN A 211 13.28 -21.75 -7.70
N ASN A 212 13.46 -22.49 -6.59
CA ASN A 212 12.70 -23.72 -6.26
C ASN A 212 11.97 -23.62 -4.91
N ALA A 213 11.60 -22.40 -4.51
CA ALA A 213 10.99 -22.12 -3.22
C ALA A 213 9.46 -21.95 -3.27
N GLN A 214 8.80 -22.32 -4.38
CA GLN A 214 7.35 -22.15 -4.56
C GLN A 214 6.53 -22.86 -3.47
N ASN A 215 7.07 -23.97 -2.95
CA ASN A 215 6.47 -24.76 -1.88
C ASN A 215 7.01 -24.40 -0.47
N CYS A 216 7.69 -23.28 -0.31
CA CYS A 216 8.11 -22.76 1.00
C CYS A 216 7.23 -21.55 1.34
N THR A 217 6.13 -21.80 2.04
CA THR A 217 5.13 -20.77 2.36
C THR A 217 4.79 -20.71 3.84
N ILE A 218 4.33 -19.53 4.27
CA ILE A 218 3.83 -19.27 5.62
C ILE A 218 2.60 -18.38 5.58
N THR A 219 1.58 -18.78 6.32
CA THR A 219 0.35 -17.99 6.52
C THR A 219 0.28 -17.65 8.01
N PHE A 220 0.05 -16.39 8.33
CA PHE A 220 0.03 -15.90 9.71
C PHE A 220 -1.40 -15.64 10.18
N TYR A 221 -1.68 -15.99 11.44
CA TYR A 221 -2.97 -15.84 12.10
C TYR A 221 -2.78 -15.12 13.44
N PRO A 222 -2.50 -13.81 13.43
CA PRO A 222 -2.31 -13.05 14.64
C PRO A 222 -3.64 -12.83 15.39
N SER A 223 -3.56 -12.72 16.71
CA SER A 223 -4.67 -12.47 17.63
C SER A 223 -4.43 -11.17 18.41
N ALA A 224 -5.52 -10.52 18.80
CA ALA A 224 -5.58 -9.18 19.41
C ALA A 224 -4.53 -8.89 20.52
N GLN A 225 -4.01 -9.93 21.17
CA GLN A 225 -3.12 -9.85 22.33
C GLN A 225 -1.63 -9.93 21.98
N GLY A 226 -1.24 -9.64 20.73
CA GLY A 226 0.16 -9.72 20.28
C GLY A 226 0.71 -11.16 20.24
N LYS A 227 -0.20 -12.12 20.11
CA LYS A 227 0.09 -13.55 19.93
C LYS A 227 -0.58 -14.05 18.66
N GLY A 228 -0.47 -15.33 18.35
CA GLY A 228 -1.16 -15.94 17.22
C GLY A 228 -0.57 -17.30 16.88
N SER A 229 -0.84 -17.74 15.66
CA SER A 229 -0.21 -18.92 15.08
C SER A 229 0.24 -18.64 13.65
N ALA A 230 1.02 -19.55 13.09
CA ALA A 230 1.30 -19.59 11.66
C ALA A 230 1.17 -21.02 11.15
N THR A 231 0.68 -21.19 9.92
CA THR A 231 0.77 -22.45 9.17
C THR A 231 1.92 -22.37 8.20
N ILE A 232 2.73 -23.44 8.14
CA ILE A 232 3.96 -23.49 7.37
C ILE A 232 3.87 -24.65 6.39
N LEU A 233 4.22 -24.38 5.13
CA LEU A 233 4.56 -25.38 4.12
C LEU A 233 6.06 -25.25 3.83
N ALA A 234 6.81 -26.33 4.01
CA ALA A 234 8.24 -26.41 3.73
C ALA A 234 8.46 -27.57 2.76
N ASP A 235 8.46 -27.24 1.47
CA ASP A 235 8.33 -28.18 0.37
C ASP A 235 7.05 -29.03 0.49
N CYS A 236 7.17 -30.34 0.72
CA CYS A 236 6.01 -31.20 0.93
C CYS A 236 5.59 -31.31 2.41
N ASN A 237 6.40 -30.78 3.34
CA ASN A 237 6.13 -30.87 4.77
C ASN A 237 5.22 -29.74 5.23
N LYS A 238 4.20 -30.08 6.02
CA LYS A 238 3.23 -29.12 6.57
C LYS A 238 3.35 -29.04 8.07
N GLY A 239 3.01 -27.90 8.64
CA GLY A 239 2.92 -27.79 10.08
C GLY A 239 2.52 -26.41 10.57
N THR A 240 2.78 -26.17 11.85
CA THR A 240 2.33 -24.96 12.54
C THR A 240 3.41 -24.42 13.48
N ALA A 241 3.28 -23.15 13.81
CA ALA A 241 4.12 -22.45 14.78
C ALA A 241 3.26 -21.54 15.66
N ASP A 242 3.72 -21.30 16.89
CA ASP A 242 3.18 -20.25 17.75
C ASP A 242 3.82 -18.91 17.36
N LEU A 243 3.01 -17.88 17.19
CA LEU A 243 3.45 -16.54 16.80
C LEU A 243 3.35 -15.60 17.99
N THR A 244 4.41 -14.85 18.28
CA THR A 244 4.41 -13.80 19.30
C THR A 244 5.09 -12.55 18.77
N PHE A 245 4.58 -11.38 19.12
CA PHE A 245 5.16 -10.08 18.80
C PHE A 245 5.77 -9.42 20.03
N SER A 246 6.76 -8.55 19.80
CA SER A 246 7.19 -7.60 20.81
C SER A 246 6.08 -6.58 21.13
N ALA A 247 6.16 -5.96 22.31
CA ALA A 247 5.15 -4.99 22.76
C ALA A 247 5.01 -3.77 21.82
N ASP A 248 6.06 -3.43 21.08
CA ASP A 248 6.10 -2.35 20.08
C ASP A 248 5.79 -2.83 18.65
N TYR A 249 5.52 -4.13 18.48
CA TYR A 249 5.26 -4.78 17.20
C TYR A 249 6.37 -4.58 16.15
N GLN A 250 7.62 -4.39 16.56
CA GLN A 250 8.76 -4.30 15.65
C GLN A 250 9.46 -5.64 15.38
N SER A 251 9.29 -6.60 16.27
CA SER A 251 9.84 -7.95 16.13
C SER A 251 8.76 -9.02 16.27
N MET A 252 8.99 -10.14 15.62
CA MET A 252 8.18 -11.34 15.74
C MET A 252 9.06 -12.52 16.14
N LYS A 253 8.42 -13.51 16.76
CA LYS A 253 9.02 -14.79 17.12
C LYS A 253 8.08 -15.93 16.71
N LEU A 254 8.64 -16.96 16.09
CA LEU A 254 7.95 -18.21 15.81
C LEU A 254 8.52 -19.32 16.70
N ASP A 255 7.70 -19.78 17.64
CA ASP A 255 8.04 -20.84 18.58
C ASP A 255 7.33 -22.14 18.23
N ASN A 256 7.78 -23.24 18.83
CA ASN A 256 7.14 -24.56 18.72
C ASN A 256 6.87 -25.03 17.28
N ILE A 257 7.76 -24.66 16.33
CA ILE A 257 7.63 -25.07 14.93
C ILE A 257 7.70 -26.59 14.81
N ALA A 258 6.55 -27.19 14.53
CA ALA A 258 6.37 -28.62 14.35
C ALA A 258 5.89 -28.91 12.93
N LEU A 259 6.60 -29.79 12.22
CA LEU A 259 6.33 -30.15 10.83
C LEU A 259 6.13 -31.66 10.70
N THR A 260 5.39 -32.09 9.68
CA THR A 260 5.42 -33.47 9.21
C THR A 260 6.83 -33.88 8.79
N LYS A 261 7.12 -35.18 8.77
CA LYS A 261 8.42 -35.74 8.36
C LYS A 261 8.25 -36.62 7.13
N MET A 262 8.01 -35.98 5.99
CA MET A 262 7.99 -36.61 4.67
C MET A 262 9.34 -36.37 3.96
N ALA A 263 9.76 -37.34 3.15
CA ALA A 263 10.91 -37.19 2.27
C ALA A 263 10.49 -36.34 1.06
N CYS A 264 10.84 -35.04 1.09
CA CYS A 264 10.51 -34.10 0.03
C CYS A 264 11.65 -33.92 -0.97
N GLN A 265 11.34 -33.37 -2.14
CA GLN A 265 12.28 -33.29 -3.27
C GLN A 265 13.35 -32.21 -3.05
N ASN A 266 12.99 -31.09 -2.43
CA ASN A 266 13.85 -29.92 -2.20
C ASN A 266 14.16 -29.75 -0.70
N GLN A 267 14.64 -30.82 -0.07
CA GLN A 267 14.81 -30.87 1.39
C GLN A 267 15.79 -29.81 1.92
N ASP A 268 16.83 -29.45 1.18
CA ASP A 268 17.80 -28.43 1.61
C ASP A 268 17.18 -27.02 1.68
N VAL A 269 16.39 -26.64 0.67
CA VAL A 269 15.66 -25.35 0.65
C VAL A 269 14.65 -25.30 1.80
N ALA A 270 13.90 -26.40 2.00
CA ALA A 270 12.93 -26.52 3.08
C ALA A 270 13.59 -26.43 4.47
N ASN A 271 14.73 -27.10 4.68
CA ASN A 271 15.45 -27.06 5.96
C ASN A 271 15.97 -25.65 6.24
N ARG A 272 16.62 -25.00 5.26
CA ARG A 272 17.11 -23.61 5.37
C ARG A 272 15.99 -22.64 5.73
N TYR A 273 14.84 -22.78 5.06
CA TYR A 273 13.65 -21.98 5.32
C TYR A 273 13.14 -22.13 6.76
N VAL A 274 13.02 -23.36 7.23
CA VAL A 274 12.55 -23.64 8.59
C VAL A 274 13.55 -23.17 9.63
N ASP A 275 14.85 -23.33 9.39
CA ASP A 275 15.91 -22.86 10.28
C ASP A 275 15.91 -21.32 10.40
N PHE A 276 15.64 -20.61 9.30
CA PHE A 276 15.43 -19.16 9.36
C PHE A 276 14.20 -18.81 10.20
N LEU A 277 13.06 -19.49 9.98
CA LEU A 277 11.82 -19.24 10.73
C LEU A 277 11.99 -19.48 12.24
N ARG A 278 12.87 -20.40 12.66
CA ARG A 278 13.17 -20.61 14.09
C ARG A 278 13.91 -19.44 14.73
N ASN A 279 14.51 -18.56 13.93
CA ASN A 279 15.40 -17.50 14.35
C ASN A 279 14.90 -16.13 13.88
N THR A 280 13.58 -15.92 13.82
CA THR A 280 13.01 -14.63 13.45
C THR A 280 13.34 -13.54 14.49
N GLY A 281 13.39 -12.30 14.02
CA GLY A 281 13.67 -11.10 14.81
C GLY A 281 12.82 -9.93 14.35
N ARG A 282 13.47 -8.81 14.00
CA ARG A 282 12.79 -7.65 13.42
C ARG A 282 12.06 -8.06 12.14
N PHE A 283 10.92 -7.43 11.85
CA PHE A 283 10.25 -7.58 10.57
C PHE A 283 9.78 -6.24 10.02
N GLU A 284 9.48 -6.21 8.72
CA GLU A 284 9.04 -5.02 8.01
C GLU A 284 8.19 -5.37 6.80
N TYR A 285 7.27 -4.46 6.48
CA TYR A 285 6.51 -4.47 5.25
C TYR A 285 7.06 -3.48 4.22
N SER A 286 7.05 -3.94 2.97
CA SER A 286 7.17 -3.10 1.79
C SER A 286 6.07 -3.44 0.80
N ASP A 287 6.01 -2.69 -0.29
CA ASP A 287 5.16 -3.00 -1.45
C ASP A 287 3.69 -3.17 -1.05
N TYR A 288 3.21 -2.27 -0.19
CA TYR A 288 1.82 -2.25 0.29
C TYR A 288 1.37 -3.52 1.02
N GLY A 289 2.29 -4.19 1.73
CA GLY A 289 1.99 -5.40 2.51
C GLY A 289 2.16 -6.71 1.73
N THR A 290 2.53 -6.60 0.44
CA THR A 290 2.79 -7.76 -0.43
C THR A 290 4.19 -8.35 -0.23
N THR A 291 5.12 -7.58 0.33
CA THR A 291 6.46 -8.08 0.68
C THR A 291 6.65 -7.99 2.19
N LEU A 292 7.02 -9.11 2.78
CA LEU A 292 7.40 -9.26 4.18
C LEU A 292 8.90 -9.56 4.26
N THR A 293 9.65 -8.67 4.89
CA THR A 293 11.07 -8.90 5.19
C THR A 293 11.23 -9.24 6.66
N ILE A 294 11.93 -10.33 6.95
CA ILE A 294 12.21 -10.76 8.32
C ILE A 294 13.72 -10.86 8.51
N TRP A 295 14.24 -10.19 9.54
CA TRP A 295 15.63 -10.27 9.94
C TRP A 295 15.81 -11.43 10.91
N THR A 296 16.99 -12.04 10.85
CA THR A 296 17.38 -13.04 11.84
C THR A 296 17.63 -12.38 13.20
N SER A 297 17.32 -13.08 14.29
CA SER A 297 17.72 -12.69 15.65
C SER A 297 19.14 -13.14 15.99
N LEU A 298 19.78 -13.99 15.16
CA LEU A 298 21.12 -14.50 15.38
C LEU A 298 22.18 -13.67 14.66
N SER A 299 23.08 -13.03 15.41
CA SER A 299 24.19 -12.25 14.85
C SER A 299 25.27 -13.09 14.13
N THR A 300 25.26 -14.41 14.34
CA THR A 300 26.20 -15.36 13.71
C THR A 300 25.63 -16.04 12.47
N PHE A 301 24.36 -15.80 12.16
CA PHE A 301 23.74 -16.34 10.96
C PHE A 301 24.30 -15.57 9.75
N ALA A 302 24.82 -16.30 8.76
CA ALA A 302 25.41 -15.66 7.58
C ALA A 302 24.37 -14.82 6.83
N GLU A 303 23.14 -15.32 6.76
CA GLU A 303 22.00 -14.61 6.21
C GLU A 303 21.49 -13.57 7.21
N SER A 304 21.38 -12.32 6.77
CA SER A 304 20.92 -11.23 7.64
C SER A 304 19.40 -11.05 7.60
N LYS A 305 18.76 -11.37 6.46
CA LYS A 305 17.30 -11.27 6.31
C LYS A 305 16.75 -12.25 5.26
N MET A 306 15.50 -12.65 5.45
CA MET A 306 14.69 -13.44 4.51
C MET A 306 13.58 -12.55 3.95
N VAL A 307 13.38 -12.60 2.63
CA VAL A 307 12.33 -11.87 1.93
C VAL A 307 11.25 -12.86 1.49
N LEU A 308 10.03 -12.56 1.89
CA LEU A 308 8.83 -13.32 1.56
C LEU A 308 7.90 -12.42 0.77
N LYS A 309 7.27 -12.94 -0.27
CA LYS A 309 6.26 -12.22 -1.05
C LYS A 309 4.92 -12.92 -0.93
N VAL A 310 3.82 -12.18 -0.89
CA VAL A 310 2.48 -12.78 -0.90
C VAL A 310 2.42 -13.76 -2.05
N THR A 311 2.03 -14.99 -1.74
CA THR A 311 1.75 -16.04 -2.70
C THR A 311 0.66 -15.49 -3.62
N VAL A 312 1.08 -14.91 -4.74
CA VAL A 312 0.18 -14.64 -5.84
C VAL A 312 -0.30 -16.02 -6.26
N PRO A 313 -1.61 -16.33 -6.16
CA PRO A 313 -2.12 -17.53 -6.79
C PRO A 313 -1.59 -17.53 -8.22
N THR A 314 -1.17 -18.69 -8.73
CA THR A 314 -0.91 -18.84 -10.17
C THR A 314 -2.19 -18.67 -11.02
N ASP A 315 -3.30 -18.23 -10.42
CA ASP A 315 -4.46 -17.70 -11.11
C ASP A 315 -4.23 -16.22 -11.46
N PRO A 316 -4.57 -15.80 -12.68
CA PRO A 316 -4.38 -14.42 -13.12
C PRO A 316 -5.05 -13.45 -12.14
N ILE A 317 -4.29 -12.43 -11.70
CA ILE A 317 -4.70 -11.35 -10.77
C ILE A 317 -6.15 -10.99 -11.03
N LEU A 318 -7.11 -11.23 -10.12
CA LEU A 318 -8.52 -10.85 -10.32
C LEU A 318 -8.75 -9.40 -9.89
N ALA A 319 -8.53 -8.44 -10.79
CA ALA A 319 -8.79 -7.03 -10.55
C ALA A 319 -10.29 -6.71 -10.65
N THR A 320 -10.84 -5.93 -9.73
CA THR A 320 -12.20 -5.38 -9.86
C THR A 320 -12.12 -3.93 -10.31
N ILE A 321 -12.83 -3.58 -11.37
CA ILE A 321 -12.73 -2.28 -12.05
C ILE A 321 -14.11 -1.62 -12.09
N ASP A 322 -14.23 -0.47 -11.43
CA ASP A 322 -15.40 0.40 -11.55
C ASP A 322 -15.31 1.27 -12.82
N ILE A 323 -16.44 1.40 -13.52
CA ILE A 323 -16.58 2.33 -14.64
C ILE A 323 -16.87 3.72 -14.10
N GLN A 324 -15.96 4.64 -14.40
CA GLN A 324 -16.07 6.05 -14.05
C GLN A 324 -16.63 6.85 -15.22
N ASP A 325 -17.21 8.02 -14.92
CA ASP A 325 -17.61 8.95 -15.96
C ASP A 325 -16.36 9.55 -16.60
N THR A 326 -16.36 9.68 -17.93
CA THR A 326 -15.24 10.30 -18.64
C THR A 326 -15.16 11.78 -18.27
N PRO A 327 -14.02 12.27 -17.73
CA PRO A 327 -13.87 13.68 -17.40
C PRO A 327 -14.02 14.58 -18.63
N ALA A 328 -14.39 15.84 -18.42
CA ALA A 328 -14.46 16.85 -19.50
C ALA A 328 -13.11 17.05 -20.23
N THR A 329 -11.99 16.69 -19.58
CA THR A 329 -10.64 16.69 -20.16
C THR A 329 -10.36 15.50 -21.08
N GLY A 330 -11.31 14.57 -21.23
CA GLY A 330 -11.17 13.34 -21.98
C GLY A 330 -10.66 12.16 -21.15
N VAL A 331 -10.48 11.03 -21.82
CA VAL A 331 -9.94 9.79 -21.24
C VAL A 331 -8.45 9.98 -20.92
N PRO A 332 -7.97 9.63 -19.71
CA PRO A 332 -6.55 9.72 -19.38
C PRO A 332 -5.66 8.85 -20.29
N VAL A 333 -4.42 9.29 -20.50
CA VAL A 333 -3.44 8.55 -21.31
C VAL A 333 -2.93 7.33 -20.54
N SER A 334 -2.88 6.18 -21.21
CA SER A 334 -2.33 4.95 -20.61
C SER A 334 -0.83 5.05 -20.39
N THR A 335 -0.36 4.59 -19.23
CA THR A 335 1.07 4.63 -18.86
C THR A 335 1.86 3.45 -19.41
N TYR A 336 1.18 2.36 -19.81
CA TYR A 336 1.80 1.19 -20.44
C TYR A 336 1.58 1.21 -21.95
N PRO A 337 2.61 0.87 -22.76
CA PRO A 337 2.55 0.98 -24.22
C PRO A 337 1.86 -0.21 -24.93
N MET A 338 1.49 -1.27 -24.20
CA MET A 338 0.89 -2.47 -24.78
C MET A 338 -0.06 -3.14 -23.80
N MET A 339 -1.27 -3.45 -24.28
CA MET A 339 -2.31 -4.16 -23.58
C MET A 339 -3.04 -5.10 -24.56
N TYR A 340 -3.31 -6.33 -24.12
CA TYR A 340 -4.13 -7.32 -24.80
C TYR A 340 -5.31 -7.66 -23.91
N LEU A 341 -6.49 -7.81 -24.52
CA LEU A 341 -7.67 -8.36 -23.87
C LEU A 341 -7.98 -9.71 -24.49
N GLU A 342 -8.25 -10.69 -23.66
CA GLU A 342 -8.59 -12.05 -24.04
C GLU A 342 -9.91 -12.45 -23.37
N ASN A 343 -10.74 -13.19 -24.10
CA ASN A 343 -11.97 -13.80 -23.58
C ASN A 343 -12.95 -12.87 -22.83
N PRO A 344 -13.26 -11.63 -23.31
CA PRO A 344 -14.24 -10.80 -22.65
C PRO A 344 -15.64 -11.44 -22.74
N GLN A 345 -16.25 -11.70 -21.59
CA GLN A 345 -17.52 -12.43 -21.48
C GLN A 345 -18.41 -11.85 -20.38
N PHE A 346 -19.72 -11.91 -20.59
CA PHE A 346 -20.70 -11.52 -19.58
C PHE A 346 -21.00 -12.71 -18.66
N ASP A 347 -20.80 -12.56 -17.34
CA ASP A 347 -21.01 -13.64 -16.36
C ASP A 347 -22.44 -13.72 -15.81
N GLY A 348 -23.36 -12.91 -16.37
CA GLY A 348 -24.72 -12.73 -15.86
C GLY A 348 -24.89 -11.48 -14.98
N LYS A 349 -23.79 -10.86 -14.53
CA LYS A 349 -23.80 -9.62 -13.74
C LYS A 349 -22.77 -8.60 -14.23
N ASN A 350 -21.55 -8.98 -14.52
CA ASN A 350 -20.42 -8.14 -14.89
C ASN A 350 -19.76 -8.67 -16.16
N ILE A 351 -18.79 -7.93 -16.70
CA ILE A 351 -17.92 -8.45 -17.75
C ILE A 351 -16.65 -8.96 -17.10
N ILE A 352 -16.29 -10.22 -17.38
CA ILE A 352 -15.01 -10.82 -17.00
C ILE A 352 -14.13 -10.90 -18.24
N PHE A 353 -12.86 -10.57 -18.12
CA PHE A 353 -11.89 -10.74 -19.20
C PHE A 353 -10.51 -11.10 -18.66
N ASP A 354 -9.73 -11.81 -19.46
CA ASP A 354 -8.30 -12.00 -19.22
C ASP A 354 -7.55 -10.86 -19.93
N PHE A 355 -6.38 -10.49 -19.44
CA PHE A 355 -5.57 -9.45 -20.06
C PHE A 355 -4.08 -9.74 -19.96
N LYS A 356 -3.31 -9.12 -20.86
CA LYS A 356 -1.85 -9.15 -20.83
C LYS A 356 -1.27 -7.77 -21.08
N TYR A 357 -0.24 -7.37 -20.34
CA TYR A 357 0.45 -6.09 -20.55
C TYR A 357 1.96 -6.27 -20.57
N GLY A 358 2.64 -5.32 -21.21
CA GLY A 358 4.11 -5.30 -21.25
C GLY A 358 4.70 -4.77 -19.94
N GLY A 359 5.26 -5.64 -19.10
CA GLY A 359 5.90 -5.29 -17.82
C GLY A 359 6.05 -6.50 -16.89
N GLN A 360 6.85 -6.35 -15.82
CA GLN A 360 6.95 -7.28 -14.67
C GLN A 360 6.50 -6.62 -13.35
N THR A 361 5.87 -5.46 -13.43
CA THR A 361 5.55 -4.64 -12.27
C THR A 361 4.20 -5.02 -11.69
N ASP A 362 4.15 -5.12 -10.36
CA ASP A 362 2.93 -5.29 -9.58
C ASP A 362 2.15 -3.96 -9.41
N ASP A 363 2.74 -2.82 -9.78
CA ASP A 363 2.13 -1.48 -9.87
C ASP A 363 1.32 -1.31 -11.17
N PHE A 364 0.49 -2.30 -11.47
CA PHE A 364 -0.39 -2.31 -12.62
C PHE A 364 -1.83 -2.17 -12.17
N ARG A 365 -2.46 -1.07 -12.56
CA ARG A 365 -3.88 -0.85 -12.33
C ARG A 365 -4.57 -0.53 -13.65
N ILE A 366 -5.76 -1.09 -13.81
CA ILE A 366 -6.66 -0.76 -14.91
C ILE A 366 -7.78 0.11 -14.34
N SER A 367 -7.98 1.27 -14.94
CA SER A 367 -9.14 2.13 -14.75
C SER A 367 -10.04 2.04 -15.99
N ALA A 368 -11.34 2.20 -15.80
CA ALA A 368 -12.32 2.19 -16.90
C ALA A 368 -13.12 3.50 -16.91
N TYR A 369 -13.27 4.09 -18.10
CA TYR A 369 -14.02 5.32 -18.31
C TYR A 369 -15.07 5.13 -19.39
N SER A 370 -16.24 5.72 -19.21
CA SER A 370 -17.29 5.74 -20.22
C SER A 370 -18.01 7.07 -20.19
N LEU A 371 -18.38 7.58 -21.36
CA LEU A 371 -19.31 8.69 -21.44
C LEU A 371 -20.68 8.13 -21.06
N PHE A 372 -21.25 8.60 -19.95
CA PHE A 372 -22.60 8.20 -19.52
C PHE A 372 -23.73 8.88 -20.33
N GLU A 373 -23.44 9.23 -21.57
CA GLU A 373 -24.41 9.66 -22.59
C GLU A 373 -24.57 8.53 -23.59
N PHE A 374 -25.63 7.75 -23.44
CA PHE A 374 -25.83 6.56 -24.25
C PHE A 374 -26.46 6.90 -25.60
N ASP A 375 -25.95 6.23 -26.64
CA ASP A 375 -26.51 6.31 -27.98
C ASP A 375 -27.99 5.83 -27.98
N ARG A 376 -28.83 6.47 -28.80
CA ARG A 376 -30.25 6.13 -28.95
C ARG A 376 -30.49 4.88 -29.82
N SER A 377 -29.42 4.15 -30.17
CA SER A 377 -29.48 2.90 -30.93
C SER A 377 -30.17 1.78 -30.13
N MET A 378 -30.70 0.78 -30.85
CA MET A 378 -31.28 -0.44 -30.26
C MET A 378 -30.60 -1.68 -30.85
N PRO A 379 -29.87 -2.48 -30.05
CA PRO A 379 -29.53 -2.24 -28.63
C PRO A 379 -28.58 -1.03 -28.47
N PRO A 380 -28.65 -0.31 -27.32
CA PRO A 380 -27.72 0.79 -27.04
C PRO A 380 -26.28 0.29 -27.01
N VAL A 381 -25.39 1.08 -27.60
CA VAL A 381 -23.95 0.82 -27.63
C VAL A 381 -23.26 1.70 -26.59
N VAL A 382 -22.43 1.09 -25.75
CA VAL A 382 -21.63 1.78 -24.73
C VAL A 382 -20.16 1.47 -24.97
N ALA A 383 -19.37 2.51 -25.16
CA ALA A 383 -17.92 2.39 -25.22
C ALA A 383 -17.33 2.56 -23.82
N VAL A 384 -16.43 1.65 -23.44
CA VAL A 384 -15.66 1.71 -22.20
C VAL A 384 -14.18 1.74 -22.55
N ASP A 385 -13.53 2.84 -22.23
CA ASP A 385 -12.10 3.01 -22.41
C ASP A 385 -11.34 2.51 -21.18
N LEU A 386 -10.53 1.48 -21.39
CA LEU A 386 -9.60 0.95 -20.42
C LEU A 386 -8.30 1.74 -20.49
N VAL A 387 -7.84 2.19 -19.33
CA VAL A 387 -6.62 2.97 -19.15
C VAL A 387 -5.79 2.29 -18.09
N THR A 388 -4.48 2.26 -18.30
CA THR A 388 -3.54 1.84 -17.27
C THR A 388 -2.90 3.03 -16.60
N ASP A 389 -2.85 3.01 -15.27
CA ASP A 389 -2.10 3.94 -14.44
C ASP A 389 -0.94 3.21 -13.74
N GLY A 390 0.18 3.92 -13.57
CA GLY A 390 1.42 3.35 -13.01
C GLY A 390 2.67 3.94 -13.64
N THR A 391 3.84 3.51 -13.18
CA THR A 391 5.12 3.98 -13.73
C THR A 391 5.35 3.43 -15.14
N PRO A 392 5.71 4.26 -16.14
CA PRO A 392 6.01 3.77 -17.49
C PRO A 392 7.12 2.73 -17.47
N ASN A 393 6.85 1.53 -18.00
CA ASN A 393 7.77 0.39 -17.93
C ASN A 393 8.24 -0.05 -19.34
N PRO A 394 9.56 -0.18 -19.59
CA PRO A 394 10.06 -0.77 -20.83
C PRO A 394 9.64 -2.23 -21.01
N MET A 395 9.37 -2.61 -22.26
CA MET A 395 8.78 -3.89 -22.64
C MET A 395 9.80 -5.03 -22.53
N ASN A 396 9.96 -5.58 -21.32
CA ASN A 396 10.93 -6.64 -21.04
C ASN A 396 10.29 -8.04 -20.90
N SER A 397 8.97 -8.12 -20.68
CA SER A 397 8.16 -9.36 -20.69
C SER A 397 6.66 -9.05 -20.72
N LEU A 398 5.82 -10.09 -20.84
CA LEU A 398 4.36 -10.01 -20.71
C LEU A 398 3.92 -10.53 -19.33
N THR A 399 3.04 -9.79 -18.66
CA THR A 399 2.35 -10.23 -17.44
C THR A 399 0.87 -10.42 -17.74
N GLU A 400 0.27 -11.48 -17.19
CA GLU A 400 -1.12 -11.86 -17.41
C GLU A 400 -1.98 -11.62 -16.16
N GLY A 401 -3.24 -11.26 -16.37
CA GLY A 401 -4.20 -11.00 -15.28
C GLY A 401 -5.64 -11.22 -15.74
N LYS A 402 -6.59 -11.15 -14.80
CA LYS A 402 -8.03 -11.30 -15.02
C LYS A 402 -8.75 -10.11 -14.41
N ALA A 403 -9.78 -9.60 -15.04
CA ALA A 403 -10.53 -8.48 -14.50
C ALA A 403 -12.02 -8.73 -14.51
N ILE A 404 -12.68 -8.13 -13.52
CA ILE A 404 -14.13 -7.98 -13.44
C ILE A 404 -14.43 -6.50 -13.63
N LEU A 405 -15.10 -6.16 -14.72
CA LEU A 405 -15.61 -4.82 -15.00
C LEU A 405 -17.03 -4.69 -14.46
N LEU A 406 -17.20 -3.80 -13.47
CA LEU A 406 -18.47 -3.57 -12.79
C LEU A 406 -19.38 -2.70 -13.65
N LEU A 407 -20.57 -3.22 -13.96
CA LEU A 407 -21.54 -2.55 -14.83
C LEU A 407 -22.52 -1.63 -14.08
N ASP A 408 -22.40 -1.54 -12.74
CA ASP A 408 -23.33 -0.81 -11.89
C ASP A 408 -23.42 0.69 -12.23
N GLY A 409 -22.29 1.31 -12.61
CA GLY A 409 -22.24 2.69 -13.06
C GLY A 409 -23.07 2.96 -14.31
N ILE A 410 -23.07 2.01 -15.26
CA ILE A 410 -23.86 2.10 -16.49
C ILE A 410 -25.34 1.79 -16.21
N ARG A 411 -25.62 0.67 -15.50
CA ARG A 411 -27.01 0.23 -15.23
C ARG A 411 -27.85 1.26 -14.52
N LYS A 412 -27.29 2.00 -13.55
CA LYS A 412 -28.00 3.08 -12.84
C LYS A 412 -28.51 4.20 -13.75
N ARG A 413 -27.96 4.31 -14.96
CA ARG A 413 -28.23 5.40 -15.91
C ARG A 413 -28.98 4.94 -17.16
N ILE A 414 -29.14 3.62 -17.35
CA ILE A 414 -30.01 3.08 -18.39
C ILE A 414 -31.45 3.05 -17.86
N THR A 415 -32.26 4.02 -18.28
CA THR A 415 -33.70 4.05 -17.99
C THR A 415 -34.45 3.18 -19.00
N THR A 416 -34.38 1.85 -18.86
CA THR A 416 -35.25 0.94 -19.61
C THR A 416 -36.40 0.47 -18.74
N THR A 417 -37.60 0.41 -19.32
CA THR A 417 -38.87 0.15 -18.61
C THR A 417 -39.09 -1.33 -18.23
N THR A 418 -38.17 -2.24 -18.59
CA THR A 418 -38.31 -3.67 -18.29
C THR A 418 -36.95 -4.30 -17.93
N PRO A 419 -36.70 -4.67 -16.65
CA PRO A 419 -35.49 -5.37 -16.23
C PRO A 419 -35.33 -6.73 -16.94
N GLY A 420 -34.14 -7.03 -17.47
CA GLY A 420 -33.80 -8.36 -17.99
C GLY A 420 -34.27 -8.67 -19.42
N GLN A 421 -34.96 -7.75 -20.11
CA GLN A 421 -35.29 -7.88 -21.54
C GLN A 421 -34.47 -6.96 -22.44
N ALA A 422 -33.87 -5.91 -21.89
CA ALA A 422 -33.01 -5.00 -22.63
C ALA A 422 -31.59 -5.59 -22.77
N LYS A 423 -31.08 -5.59 -24.01
CA LYS A 423 -29.68 -5.91 -24.31
C LYS A 423 -28.94 -4.61 -24.57
N MET A 424 -27.69 -4.54 -24.13
CA MET A 424 -26.75 -3.47 -24.50
C MET A 424 -25.49 -4.12 -25.09
N LYS A 425 -24.82 -3.40 -25.98
CA LYS A 425 -23.51 -3.80 -26.48
C LYS A 425 -22.44 -2.97 -25.79
N VAL A 426 -21.53 -3.61 -25.07
CA VAL A 426 -20.36 -2.96 -24.46
C VAL A 426 -19.14 -3.17 -25.34
N ILE A 427 -18.54 -2.07 -25.81
CA ILE A 427 -17.30 -2.09 -26.59
C ILE A 427 -16.15 -1.70 -25.65
N LEU A 428 -15.22 -2.62 -25.43
CA LEU A 428 -13.99 -2.37 -24.67
C LEU A 428 -12.94 -1.77 -25.60
N ARG A 429 -12.41 -0.60 -25.23
CA ARG A 429 -11.40 0.13 -25.99
C ARG A 429 -10.14 0.32 -25.18
N TRP A 430 -9.01 0.44 -25.86
CA TRP A 430 -7.74 0.84 -25.28
C TRP A 430 -7.05 1.83 -26.23
N GLN A 431 -6.63 2.98 -25.71
CA GLN A 431 -6.11 4.09 -26.52
C GLN A 431 -7.02 4.47 -27.71
N GLY A 432 -8.34 4.42 -27.50
CA GLY A 432 -9.35 4.71 -28.51
C GLY A 432 -9.56 3.61 -29.57
N LYS A 433 -8.80 2.52 -29.53
CA LYS A 433 -8.97 1.36 -30.43
C LYS A 433 -9.85 0.31 -29.78
N GLU A 434 -10.79 -0.25 -30.54
CA GLU A 434 -11.60 -1.39 -30.10
C GLU A 434 -10.73 -2.64 -29.89
N MET A 435 -10.88 -3.24 -28.71
CA MET A 435 -10.16 -4.44 -28.27
C MET A 435 -11.08 -5.65 -28.12
N GLY A 436 -12.37 -5.42 -27.87
CA GLY A 436 -13.39 -6.47 -27.78
C GLY A 436 -14.80 -5.91 -27.61
N GLN A 437 -15.81 -6.74 -27.85
CA GLN A 437 -17.21 -6.40 -27.65
C GLN A 437 -17.93 -7.52 -26.89
N VAL A 438 -18.87 -7.14 -26.01
CA VAL A 438 -19.66 -8.07 -25.20
C VAL A 438 -21.13 -7.63 -25.23
N ASP A 439 -22.01 -8.57 -25.55
CA ASP A 439 -23.46 -8.37 -25.40
C ASP A 439 -23.85 -8.62 -23.94
N VAL A 440 -24.51 -7.64 -23.33
CA VAL A 440 -24.83 -7.60 -21.90
C VAL A 440 -26.34 -7.48 -21.72
N ALA A 441 -26.88 -8.27 -20.79
CA ALA A 441 -28.25 -8.08 -20.32
C ALA A 441 -28.28 -6.95 -19.26
N VAL A 442 -29.20 -6.00 -19.45
CA VAL A 442 -29.36 -4.81 -18.58
C VAL A 442 -30.43 -5.02 -17.53
#